data_AF-A0A651H119-F1
#
_entry.id   AF-A0A651H119-F1
#
_cell.length_a   1.000
_cell.length_b   1.000
_cell.length_c   1.000
_cell.angle_alpha   90.00
_cell.angle_beta   90.00
_cell.angle_gamma   90.00
#
_symmetry.space_group_name_H-M   'P 1'
#
loop_
_entity.id
_entity.type
_entity.pdbx_description
1 polymer ?
#
loop_
_entity_poly.entity_id
_entity_poly.type
_entity_poly.pdbx_seq_one_letter_code
_entity_poly.pdbx_strand_id
1 'polypeptide(L)'
;MPMGIHRHVVRTVAYGERLYHLKELPRRYADREWRFLRYLRGEQVPVVDVVGVVSLRDTPNGERLDAVLITEHLEYSVPYRLLFLRQEHQAIREPMLDALVHLLVRIHLQGFYWGDCSLSNTLFRRDAGRLAAYLVDTETGEQYEELSTGQRDMDVDLAIEKCAGELLDLQAAGVLSDEVDPFELGLELRDRYDQLWAELTRDEVFADDERYRIHERLRRINELGYDVDELELVQDEPGVTRMKLKTSVVEPGRYRRILRQLTGLDVQDNQARRLLNDIHNFGAWLQQDEGRSLPEALIAHRWLERSFEPVVEIVPHELRGRREPAEVFHEVLDLWHKWSTQEGTDMGLFNAAHRYVAEILAMMPEERRVAPADGDDETADALPDPMADTGTLLLEDVARLAADLDPGDPAVEQLGDGAAATSDRSEDARRVE
;
A
#
# COMPACT_ATOMS: atom_id res chain seq x y z
N MET A 1 7.15 -18.10 -19.78
CA MET A 1 5.69 -18.18 -19.53
C MET A 1 5.03 -17.04 -20.31
N PRO A 2 3.89 -17.21 -21.00
CA PRO A 2 3.29 -16.12 -21.74
C PRO A 2 2.68 -15.11 -20.75
N MET A 3 3.32 -13.95 -20.67
CA MET A 3 2.90 -12.77 -19.92
C MET A 3 1.47 -12.37 -20.30
N GLY A 4 0.62 -12.09 -19.30
CA GLY A 4 -0.80 -11.77 -19.44
C GLY A 4 -1.13 -10.76 -20.55
N ILE A 5 -2.17 -11.11 -21.30
CA ILE A 5 -2.76 -10.34 -22.40
C ILE A 5 -3.58 -9.22 -21.77
N HIS A 6 -2.97 -8.03 -21.57
CA HIS A 6 -3.56 -6.68 -21.57
C HIS A 6 -2.57 -5.71 -20.90
N ARG A 7 -1.36 -5.58 -21.47
CA ARG A 7 -0.41 -4.55 -21.03
C ARG A 7 -0.78 -3.24 -21.73
N HIS A 8 -1.81 -2.56 -21.23
CA HIS A 8 -2.09 -1.18 -21.64
C HIS A 8 -0.81 -0.36 -21.46
N VAL A 9 -0.48 0.49 -22.43
CA VAL A 9 0.73 1.29 -22.33
C VAL A 9 0.49 2.35 -21.27
N VAL A 10 1.22 2.25 -20.16
CA VAL A 10 1.27 3.27 -19.11
C VAL A 10 2.54 4.08 -19.31
N ARG A 11 2.41 5.41 -19.39
CA ARG A 11 3.55 6.34 -19.43
C ARG A 11 3.45 7.31 -18.27
N THR A 12 4.56 7.49 -17.57
CA THR A 12 4.68 8.53 -16.55
C THR A 12 5.24 9.80 -17.18
N VAL A 13 4.60 10.94 -16.90
CA VAL A 13 4.99 12.25 -17.42
C VAL A 13 5.12 13.24 -16.26
N ALA A 14 6.22 14.00 -16.25
CA ALA A 14 6.39 15.13 -15.35
C ALA A 14 5.80 16.40 -15.96
N TYR A 15 4.97 17.11 -15.19
CA TYR A 15 4.45 18.42 -15.56
C TYR A 15 4.49 19.36 -14.34
N GLY A 16 5.40 20.33 -14.39
CA GLY A 16 5.73 21.15 -13.23
C GLY A 16 6.42 20.33 -12.14
N GLU A 17 5.92 20.41 -10.91
CA GLU A 17 6.44 19.63 -9.77
C GLU A 17 5.70 18.31 -9.54
N ARG A 18 4.74 17.97 -10.41
CA ARG A 18 3.88 16.80 -10.28
C ARG A 18 4.16 15.75 -11.35
N LEU A 19 3.89 14.50 -11.00
CA LEU A 19 3.95 13.36 -11.91
C LEU A 19 2.53 12.89 -12.24
N TYR A 20 2.34 12.43 -13.48
CA TYR A 20 1.07 11.91 -13.97
C TYR A 20 1.28 10.59 -14.67
N HIS A 21 0.32 9.68 -14.53
CA HIS A 21 0.29 8.41 -15.26
C HIS A 21 -0.76 8.47 -16.36
N LEU A 22 -0.35 8.13 -17.57
CA LEU A 22 -1.17 8.12 -18.76
C LEU A 22 -1.37 6.67 -19.19
N LYS A 23 -2.57 6.13 -18.94
CA LYS A 23 -2.98 4.76 -19.35
C LYS A 23 -3.73 4.86 -20.68
N GLU A 24 -3.21 4.25 -21.73
CA GLU A 24 -3.87 4.18 -23.04
C GLU A 24 -4.77 2.94 -23.12
N LEU A 25 -6.08 3.14 -23.36
CA LEU A 25 -7.08 2.09 -23.37
C LEU A 25 -8.31 2.47 -24.22
N PRO A 26 -9.12 1.49 -24.69
CA PRO A 26 -10.30 1.80 -25.48
C PRO A 26 -11.26 2.71 -24.71
N ARG A 27 -11.83 3.71 -25.40
CA ARG A 27 -12.63 4.80 -24.78
C ARG A 27 -13.68 4.34 -23.77
N ARG A 28 -14.38 3.24 -24.05
CA ARG A 28 -15.42 2.71 -23.15
C ARG A 28 -14.87 2.34 -21.77
N TYR A 29 -13.65 1.83 -21.71
CA TYR A 29 -12.98 1.44 -20.48
C TYR A 29 -12.42 2.67 -19.77
N ALA A 30 -11.76 3.60 -20.50
CA ALA A 30 -11.30 4.86 -19.94
C ALA A 30 -12.44 5.67 -19.27
N ASP A 31 -13.58 5.79 -19.95
CA ASP A 31 -14.75 6.50 -19.42
C ASP A 31 -15.37 5.79 -18.21
N ARG A 32 -15.27 4.45 -18.13
CA ARG A 32 -15.76 3.64 -17.00
C ARG A 32 -14.84 3.78 -15.78
N GLU A 33 -13.54 3.57 -15.98
CA GLU A 33 -12.50 3.70 -14.96
C GLU A 33 -12.48 5.12 -14.36
N TRP A 34 -12.61 6.15 -15.19
CA TRP A 34 -12.76 7.54 -14.74
C TRP A 34 -13.96 7.74 -13.81
N ARG A 35 -15.12 7.13 -14.13
CA ARG A 35 -16.32 7.25 -13.29
C ARG A 35 -16.13 6.56 -11.94
N PHE A 36 -15.55 5.36 -11.94
CA PHE A 36 -15.34 4.59 -10.72
C PHE A 36 -14.31 5.21 -9.80
N LEU A 37 -13.15 5.61 -10.30
CA LEU A 37 -12.15 6.32 -9.48
C LEU A 37 -12.74 7.59 -8.87
N ARG A 38 -13.53 8.35 -9.62
CA ARG A 38 -14.18 9.56 -9.09
C ARG A 38 -15.25 9.24 -8.05
N TYR A 39 -16.05 8.20 -8.26
CA TYR A 39 -17.07 7.76 -7.32
C TYR A 39 -16.44 7.30 -6.00
N LEU A 40 -15.50 6.35 -6.06
CA LEU A 40 -14.80 5.80 -4.90
C LEU A 40 -14.08 6.89 -4.11
N ARG A 41 -13.45 7.86 -4.81
CA ARG A 41 -12.86 9.03 -4.14
C ARG A 41 -13.90 9.89 -3.42
N GLY A 42 -15.09 10.05 -4.01
CA GLY A 42 -16.21 10.75 -3.37
C GLY A 42 -16.66 10.07 -2.08
N GLU A 43 -16.64 8.74 -2.05
CA GLU A 43 -16.93 7.91 -0.88
C GLU A 43 -15.73 7.73 0.08
N GLN A 44 -14.67 8.54 -0.07
CA GLN A 44 -13.47 8.52 0.75
C GLN A 44 -12.70 7.18 0.74
N VAL A 45 -12.88 6.35 -0.29
CA VAL A 45 -12.04 5.18 -0.52
C VAL A 45 -10.65 5.63 -0.97
N PRO A 46 -9.56 5.07 -0.43
CA PRO A 46 -8.21 5.36 -0.88
C PRO A 46 -7.99 4.89 -2.33
N VAL A 47 -8.10 5.82 -3.28
CA VAL A 47 -7.85 5.59 -4.70
C VAL A 47 -6.92 6.68 -5.25
N VAL A 48 -6.26 6.40 -6.37
CA VAL A 48 -5.49 7.42 -7.08
C VAL A 48 -6.39 8.53 -7.65
N ASP A 49 -5.82 9.72 -7.75
CA ASP A 49 -6.52 10.90 -8.20
C ASP A 49 -6.68 10.90 -9.72
N VAL A 50 -7.93 10.85 -10.20
CA VAL A 50 -8.20 10.95 -11.64
C VAL A 50 -8.31 12.40 -12.09
N VAL A 51 -7.49 12.78 -13.08
CA VAL A 51 -7.48 14.13 -13.67
C VAL A 51 -8.50 14.23 -14.79
N GLY A 52 -8.55 13.24 -15.69
CA GLY A 52 -9.48 13.26 -16.81
C GLY A 52 -9.21 12.18 -17.86
N VAL A 53 -10.03 12.18 -18.90
CA VAL A 53 -9.89 11.31 -20.07
C VAL A 53 -9.70 12.18 -21.32
N VAL A 54 -8.65 11.91 -22.07
CA VAL A 54 -8.42 12.50 -23.40
C VAL A 54 -8.88 11.49 -24.43
N SER A 55 -9.96 11.83 -25.14
CA SER A 55 -10.49 11.05 -26.25
C SER A 55 -10.32 11.82 -27.57
N LEU A 56 -10.68 11.19 -28.69
CA LEU A 56 -10.60 11.78 -30.04
C LEU A 56 -9.16 12.19 -30.42
N ARG A 57 -8.21 11.33 -30.08
CA ARG A 57 -6.80 11.46 -30.46
C ARG A 57 -6.62 10.88 -31.86
N ASP A 58 -5.90 11.59 -32.72
CA ASP A 58 -5.55 11.11 -34.07
C ASP A 58 -4.03 11.23 -34.26
N THR A 59 -3.42 10.29 -34.98
CA THR A 59 -2.03 10.42 -35.43
C THR A 59 -1.89 11.53 -36.47
N PRO A 60 -0.67 12.03 -36.77
CA PRO A 60 -0.47 12.98 -37.87
C PRO A 60 -0.97 12.49 -39.23
N ASN A 61 -1.10 11.18 -39.41
CA ASN A 61 -1.61 10.54 -40.63
C ASN A 61 -3.14 10.34 -40.62
N GLY A 62 -3.83 10.81 -39.57
CA GLY A 62 -5.29 10.74 -39.44
C GLY A 62 -5.83 9.41 -38.88
N GLU A 63 -4.98 8.56 -38.31
CA GLU A 63 -5.42 7.30 -37.69
C GLU A 63 -5.93 7.54 -36.26
N ARG A 64 -7.08 6.97 -35.92
CA ARG A 64 -7.69 7.11 -34.60
C ARG A 64 -6.89 6.33 -33.55
N LEU A 65 -6.45 7.02 -32.51
CA LEU A 65 -5.80 6.43 -31.34
C LEU A 65 -6.82 6.12 -30.24
N ASP A 66 -6.41 5.25 -29.33
CA ASP A 66 -7.17 4.93 -28.11
C ASP A 66 -7.28 6.16 -27.18
N ALA A 67 -8.19 6.08 -26.22
CA ALA A 67 -8.33 7.13 -25.22
C ALA A 67 -7.18 7.03 -24.21
N VAL A 68 -6.87 8.14 -23.54
CA VAL A 68 -5.90 8.17 -22.44
C VAL A 68 -6.61 8.58 -21.17
N LEU A 69 -6.58 7.71 -20.17
CA LEU A 69 -6.91 8.05 -18.79
C LEU A 69 -5.68 8.68 -18.14
N ILE A 70 -5.87 9.83 -17.50
CA ILE A 70 -4.82 10.57 -16.80
C ILE A 70 -5.10 10.51 -15.31
N THR A 71 -4.19 9.91 -14.55
CA THR A 71 -4.18 9.93 -13.09
C THR A 71 -2.97 10.69 -12.57
N GLU A 72 -3.11 11.35 -11.42
CA GLU A 72 -2.00 11.97 -10.72
C GLU A 72 -1.22 10.89 -9.96
N HIS A 73 0.10 10.98 -10.00
CA HIS A 73 0.97 10.11 -9.23
C HIS A 73 0.74 10.35 -7.74
N LEU A 74 0.57 9.26 -6.99
CA LEU A 74 0.43 9.31 -5.55
C LEU A 74 1.80 9.54 -4.90
N GLU A 75 2.11 10.79 -4.53
CA GLU A 75 3.38 11.10 -3.86
C GLU A 75 3.54 10.31 -2.57
N TYR A 76 4.79 9.93 -2.26
CA TYR A 76 5.16 9.10 -1.09
C TYR A 76 4.52 7.71 -1.08
N SER A 77 4.03 7.25 -2.22
CA SER A 77 3.64 5.85 -2.38
C SER A 77 4.83 4.99 -2.79
N VAL A 78 4.82 3.76 -2.30
CA VAL A 78 5.85 2.77 -2.55
C VAL A 78 5.17 1.51 -3.09
N PRO A 79 5.57 1.03 -4.29
CA PRO A 79 5.16 -0.27 -4.81
C PRO A 79 5.57 -1.41 -3.86
N TYR A 80 4.77 -2.48 -3.80
CA TYR A 80 5.02 -3.58 -2.86
C TYR A 80 6.41 -4.23 -3.03
N ARG A 81 6.91 -4.36 -4.27
CA ARG A 81 8.24 -4.94 -4.54
C ARG A 81 9.36 -4.18 -3.82
N LEU A 82 9.30 -2.85 -3.84
CA LEU A 82 10.26 -1.99 -3.16
C LEU A 82 10.13 -2.04 -1.64
N LEU A 83 8.92 -2.29 -1.13
CA LEU A 83 8.74 -2.47 0.31
C LEU A 83 9.47 -3.72 0.81
N PHE A 84 9.41 -4.83 0.07
CA PHE A 84 10.14 -6.06 0.40
C PHE A 84 11.66 -5.91 0.23
N LEU A 85 12.13 -5.16 -0.77
CA LEU A 85 13.57 -4.89 -0.94
C LEU A 85 14.17 -4.04 0.18
N ARG A 86 13.41 -3.05 0.68
CA ARG A 86 13.93 -2.00 1.55
C ARG A 86 13.75 -2.29 3.04
N GLN A 87 12.99 -3.30 3.41
CA GLN A 87 12.65 -3.60 4.81
C GLN A 87 12.72 -5.09 5.10
N GLU A 88 12.92 -5.43 6.37
CA GLU A 88 12.81 -6.82 6.82
C GLU A 88 11.42 -7.37 6.50
N HIS A 89 11.35 -8.56 5.91
CA HIS A 89 10.11 -9.11 5.38
C HIS A 89 9.01 -9.24 6.45
N GLN A 90 9.38 -9.60 7.68
CA GLN A 90 8.45 -9.70 8.81
C GLN A 90 7.87 -8.34 9.21
N ALA A 91 8.66 -7.26 9.10
CA ALA A 91 8.22 -5.92 9.46
C ALA A 91 7.19 -5.34 8.47
N ILE A 92 7.16 -5.84 7.23
CA ILE A 92 6.27 -5.31 6.18
C ILE A 92 5.09 -6.23 5.85
N ARG A 93 5.23 -7.55 6.00
CA ARG A 93 4.19 -8.53 5.66
C ARG A 93 2.85 -8.20 6.32
N GLU A 94 2.84 -8.05 7.65
CA GLU A 94 1.61 -7.82 8.39
C GLU A 94 0.97 -6.46 8.08
N PRO A 95 1.71 -5.32 8.11
CA PRO A 95 1.13 -4.03 7.76
C PRO A 95 0.60 -3.97 6.32
N MET A 96 1.26 -4.64 5.37
CA MET A 96 0.82 -4.69 3.97
C MET A 96 -0.50 -5.44 3.84
N LEU A 97 -0.60 -6.61 4.47
CA LEU A 97 -1.82 -7.42 4.46
C LEU A 97 -2.98 -6.69 5.12
N ASP A 98 -2.75 -6.07 6.29
CA ASP A 98 -3.75 -5.27 6.98
C ASP A 98 -4.25 -4.11 6.13
N ALA A 99 -3.33 -3.38 5.49
CA ALA A 99 -3.68 -2.27 4.60
C ALA A 99 -4.54 -2.73 3.42
N LEU A 100 -4.18 -3.86 2.79
CA LEU A 100 -4.94 -4.43 1.68
C LEU A 100 -6.33 -4.88 2.11
N VAL A 101 -6.44 -5.60 3.23
CA VAL A 101 -7.73 -6.05 3.79
C VAL A 101 -8.61 -4.86 4.14
N HIS A 102 -8.04 -3.82 4.75
CA HIS A 102 -8.75 -2.59 5.07
C HIS A 102 -9.29 -1.91 3.80
N LEU A 103 -8.47 -1.81 2.76
CA LEU A 103 -8.89 -1.25 1.47
C LEU A 103 -10.02 -2.09 0.85
N LEU A 104 -9.89 -3.41 0.81
CA LEU A 104 -10.88 -4.31 0.22
C LEU A 104 -12.23 -4.23 0.96
N VAL A 105 -12.22 -4.21 2.30
CA VAL A 105 -13.45 -4.01 3.09
C VAL A 105 -14.07 -2.65 2.81
N ARG A 106 -13.28 -1.56 2.74
CA ARG A 106 -13.80 -0.23 2.40
C ARG A 106 -14.48 -0.21 1.05
N ILE A 107 -13.86 -0.83 0.05
CA ILE A 107 -14.40 -0.95 -1.31
C ILE A 107 -15.74 -1.72 -1.29
N HIS A 108 -15.77 -2.87 -0.60
CA HIS A 108 -16.98 -3.71 -0.52
C HIS A 108 -18.13 -3.04 0.25
N LEU A 109 -17.83 -2.23 1.27
CA LEU A 109 -18.84 -1.42 1.99
C LEU A 109 -19.51 -0.39 1.09
N GLN A 110 -18.84 0.07 0.02
CA GLN A 110 -19.41 0.98 -0.98
C GLN A 110 -20.14 0.26 -2.11
N GLY A 111 -20.41 -1.05 -1.98
CA GLY A 111 -21.09 -1.81 -3.03
C GLY A 111 -20.24 -2.03 -4.29
N PHE A 112 -18.92 -1.82 -4.21
CA PHE A 112 -18.02 -1.96 -5.36
C PHE A 112 -17.30 -3.30 -5.33
N TYR A 113 -17.44 -4.09 -6.39
CA TYR A 113 -16.65 -5.31 -6.64
C TYR A 113 -15.40 -4.89 -7.40
N TRP A 114 -14.20 -5.21 -6.90
CA TRP A 114 -12.92 -4.81 -7.52
C TRP A 114 -12.57 -5.72 -8.70
N GLY A 115 -12.58 -7.04 -8.52
CA GLY A 115 -12.28 -8.03 -9.56
C GLY A 115 -10.82 -8.08 -10.01
N ASP A 116 -9.95 -7.22 -9.48
CA ASP A 116 -8.50 -7.24 -9.73
C ASP A 116 -7.70 -6.70 -8.55
N CYS A 117 -8.13 -7.11 -7.35
CA CYS A 117 -7.38 -6.89 -6.11
C CYS A 117 -6.06 -7.69 -6.17
N SER A 118 -4.95 -6.97 -6.24
CA SER A 118 -3.59 -7.52 -6.32
C SER A 118 -2.60 -6.53 -5.71
N LEU A 119 -1.40 -6.98 -5.36
CA LEU A 119 -0.34 -6.09 -4.87
C LEU A 119 0.18 -5.19 -5.99
N SER A 120 0.16 -5.64 -7.26
CA SER A 120 0.55 -4.80 -8.40
C SER A 120 -0.43 -3.67 -8.72
N ASN A 121 -1.72 -3.85 -8.44
CA ASN A 121 -2.74 -2.80 -8.57
C ASN A 121 -2.95 -1.99 -7.30
N THR A 122 -2.08 -2.17 -6.30
CA THR A 122 -2.13 -1.49 -5.02
C THR A 122 -0.86 -0.70 -4.77
N LEU A 123 -1.01 0.57 -4.37
CA LEU A 123 0.08 1.40 -3.88
C LEU A 123 0.00 1.53 -2.37
N PHE A 124 1.15 1.59 -1.69
CA PHE A 124 1.20 1.70 -0.24
C PHE A 124 1.81 3.01 0.19
N ARG A 125 1.22 3.66 1.19
CA ARG A 125 1.77 4.82 1.88
C ARG A 125 2.00 4.51 3.34
N ARG A 126 2.99 5.15 3.95
CA ARG A 126 3.15 5.10 5.41
C ARG A 126 1.99 5.81 6.08
N ASP A 127 1.54 5.23 7.18
CA ASP A 127 0.44 5.75 7.99
C ASP A 127 0.74 5.56 9.47
N ALA A 128 1.68 6.34 10.00
CA ALA A 128 2.01 6.38 11.42
C ALA A 128 2.33 5.00 12.03
N GLY A 129 3.39 4.36 11.51
CA GLY A 129 3.79 3.00 11.92
C GLY A 129 2.96 1.87 11.30
N ARG A 130 1.95 2.19 10.48
CA ARG A 130 1.19 1.24 9.65
C ARG A 130 1.36 1.59 8.16
N LEU A 131 0.63 0.87 7.31
CA LEU A 131 0.47 1.21 5.89
C LEU A 131 -0.98 1.55 5.57
N ALA A 132 -1.15 2.42 4.59
CA ALA A 132 -2.41 2.68 3.91
C ALA A 132 -2.28 2.19 2.46
N ALA A 133 -3.20 1.32 2.04
CA ALA A 133 -3.27 0.83 0.67
C ALA A 133 -4.17 1.73 -0.17
N TYR A 134 -3.81 1.90 -1.43
CA TYR A 134 -4.52 2.70 -2.42
C TYR A 134 -4.79 1.88 -3.67
N LEU A 135 -6.05 1.88 -4.11
CA LEU A 135 -6.43 1.26 -5.36
C LEU A 135 -6.00 2.15 -6.53
N VAL A 136 -5.37 1.53 -7.54
CA VAL A 136 -4.89 2.21 -8.75
C VAL A 136 -5.78 1.91 -9.96
N ASP A 137 -6.27 0.67 -10.06
CA ASP A 137 -6.97 0.18 -11.25
C ASP A 137 -8.40 -0.28 -10.89
N THR A 138 -9.38 0.20 -11.67
CA THR A 138 -10.80 -0.22 -11.57
C THR A 138 -11.33 -0.85 -12.85
N GLU A 139 -10.47 -1.25 -13.78
CA GLU A 139 -10.84 -1.74 -15.12
C GLU A 139 -11.82 -2.92 -15.09
N THR A 140 -11.60 -3.86 -14.19
CA THR A 140 -12.44 -5.05 -13.98
C THR A 140 -13.62 -4.81 -13.03
N GLY A 141 -13.64 -3.68 -12.33
CA GLY A 141 -14.55 -3.48 -11.21
C GLY A 141 -16.00 -3.20 -11.63
N GLU A 142 -16.94 -3.47 -10.73
CA GLU A 142 -18.38 -3.32 -10.97
C GLU A 142 -19.06 -2.68 -9.76
N GLN A 143 -19.92 -1.69 -10.02
CA GLN A 143 -20.68 -1.00 -8.97
C GLN A 143 -22.08 -1.60 -8.82
N TYR A 144 -22.44 -1.91 -7.58
CA TYR A 144 -23.76 -2.37 -7.17
C TYR A 144 -24.35 -1.42 -6.11
N GLU A 145 -25.62 -1.61 -5.76
CA GLU A 145 -26.22 -0.92 -4.60
C GLU A 145 -25.63 -1.47 -3.30
N GLU A 146 -25.60 -2.79 -3.18
CA GLU A 146 -24.90 -3.53 -2.13
C GLU A 146 -24.30 -4.80 -2.75
N LEU A 147 -23.13 -5.23 -2.28
CA LEU A 147 -22.57 -6.51 -2.69
C LEU A 147 -23.23 -7.66 -1.94
N SER A 148 -23.62 -8.68 -2.68
CA SER A 148 -23.97 -9.97 -2.09
C SER A 148 -22.75 -10.64 -1.46
N THR A 149 -22.98 -11.53 -0.49
CA THR A 149 -21.89 -12.34 0.11
C THR A 149 -21.10 -13.12 -0.95
N GLY A 150 -21.77 -13.71 -1.95
CA GLY A 150 -21.08 -14.45 -3.01
C GLY A 150 -20.18 -13.58 -3.90
N GLN A 151 -20.55 -12.32 -4.15
CA GLN A 151 -19.68 -11.39 -4.88
C GLN A 151 -18.45 -11.03 -4.06
N ARG A 152 -18.62 -10.76 -2.75
CA ARG A 152 -17.50 -10.46 -1.85
C ARG A 152 -16.56 -11.66 -1.73
N ASP A 153 -17.11 -12.85 -1.55
CA ASP A 153 -16.31 -14.08 -1.43
C ASP A 153 -15.48 -14.32 -2.70
N MET A 154 -16.09 -14.15 -3.88
CA MET A 154 -15.38 -14.28 -5.15
C MET A 154 -14.26 -13.25 -5.30
N ASP A 155 -14.44 -12.01 -4.83
CA ASP A 155 -13.39 -10.98 -4.91
C ASP A 155 -12.22 -11.28 -3.96
N VAL A 156 -12.53 -11.75 -2.74
CA VAL A 156 -11.53 -12.16 -1.75
C VAL A 156 -10.74 -13.37 -2.25
N ASP A 157 -11.40 -14.37 -2.83
CA ASP A 157 -10.73 -15.55 -3.38
C ASP A 157 -9.80 -15.18 -4.54
N LEU A 158 -10.21 -14.24 -5.39
CA LEU A 158 -9.39 -13.71 -6.47
C LEU A 158 -8.19 -12.91 -5.94
N ALA A 159 -8.40 -12.11 -4.88
CA ALA A 159 -7.33 -11.40 -4.19
C ALA A 159 -6.27 -12.35 -3.64
N ILE A 160 -6.71 -13.46 -3.03
CA ILE A 160 -5.82 -14.51 -2.52
C ILE A 160 -4.98 -15.10 -3.65
N GLU A 161 -5.61 -15.52 -4.74
CA GLU A 161 -4.92 -16.12 -5.88
C GLU A 161 -3.86 -15.16 -6.46
N LYS A 162 -4.23 -13.90 -6.68
CA LYS A 162 -3.34 -12.89 -7.26
C LYS A 162 -2.19 -12.52 -6.34
N CYS A 163 -2.47 -12.24 -5.06
CA CYS A 163 -1.43 -11.88 -4.11
C CYS A 163 -0.46 -13.05 -3.89
N ALA A 164 -0.96 -14.29 -3.77
CA ALA A 164 -0.10 -15.47 -3.65
C ALA A 164 0.79 -15.65 -4.89
N GLY A 165 0.23 -15.48 -6.09
CA GLY A 165 1.00 -15.54 -7.34
C GLY A 165 2.11 -14.50 -7.40
N GLU A 166 1.82 -13.25 -7.05
CA GLU A 166 2.80 -12.16 -7.05
C GLU A 166 3.92 -12.34 -6.02
N LEU A 167 3.61 -12.95 -4.87
CA LEU A 167 4.61 -13.29 -3.86
C LEU A 167 5.48 -14.47 -4.29
N LEU A 168 4.90 -15.49 -4.95
CA LEU A 168 5.67 -16.56 -5.57
C LEU A 168 6.63 -16.02 -6.64
N ASP A 169 6.20 -15.04 -7.44
CA ASP A 169 7.07 -14.36 -8.39
C ASP A 169 8.23 -13.63 -7.69
N LEU A 170 7.98 -13.00 -6.54
CA LEU A 170 9.05 -12.38 -5.73
C LEU A 170 10.02 -13.41 -5.12
N GLN A 171 9.54 -14.59 -4.71
CA GLN A 171 10.41 -15.67 -4.24
C GLN A 171 11.27 -16.23 -5.37
N ALA A 172 10.66 -16.47 -6.53
CA ALA A 172 11.39 -16.91 -7.73
C ALA A 172 12.45 -15.89 -8.17
N ALA A 173 12.21 -14.60 -7.93
CA ALA A 173 13.15 -13.51 -8.14
C ALA A 173 14.13 -13.30 -6.95
N GLY A 174 14.16 -14.16 -5.94
CA GLY A 174 15.08 -14.03 -4.80
C GLY A 174 14.91 -12.75 -3.96
N VAL A 175 13.82 -12.00 -4.16
CA VAL A 175 13.50 -10.76 -3.42
C VAL A 175 12.80 -11.11 -2.11
N LEU A 176 11.95 -12.14 -2.13
CA LEU A 176 11.24 -12.62 -0.94
C LEU A 176 11.90 -13.89 -0.40
N SER A 177 12.03 -13.98 0.92
CA SER A 177 12.58 -15.17 1.59
C SER A 177 11.64 -16.37 1.43
N ASP A 178 12.23 -17.56 1.29
CA ASP A 178 11.51 -18.84 1.31
C ASP A 178 10.80 -19.11 2.66
N GLU A 179 11.12 -18.35 3.71
CA GLU A 179 10.43 -18.41 5.00
C GLU A 179 9.00 -17.85 4.96
N VAL A 180 8.67 -17.02 3.96
CA VAL A 180 7.32 -16.46 3.81
C VAL A 180 6.51 -17.40 2.93
N ASP A 181 5.46 -18.03 3.46
CA ASP A 181 4.57 -18.88 2.67
C ASP A 181 3.47 -18.04 1.99
N PRO A 182 3.45 -17.91 0.65
CA PRO A 182 2.41 -17.16 -0.06
C PRO A 182 1.00 -17.72 0.13
N PHE A 183 0.87 -19.02 0.37
CA PHE A 183 -0.43 -19.67 0.61
C PHE A 183 -0.95 -19.40 2.01
N GLU A 184 -0.06 -19.40 3.01
CA GLU A 184 -0.41 -19.01 4.39
C GLU A 184 -0.93 -17.56 4.41
N LEU A 185 -0.26 -16.65 3.70
CA LEU A 185 -0.72 -15.26 3.60
C LEU A 185 -2.11 -15.15 2.97
N GLY A 186 -2.40 -15.98 1.96
CA GLY A 186 -3.73 -16.07 1.36
C GLY A 186 -4.81 -16.45 2.38
N LEU A 187 -4.56 -17.46 3.22
CA LEU A 187 -5.48 -17.85 4.28
C LEU A 187 -5.67 -16.73 5.32
N GLU A 188 -4.58 -16.08 5.71
CA GLU A 188 -4.63 -14.92 6.62
C GLU A 188 -5.44 -13.75 6.04
N LEU A 189 -5.35 -13.50 4.73
CA LEU A 189 -6.12 -12.45 4.06
C LEU A 189 -7.61 -12.66 4.27
N ARG A 190 -8.12 -13.88 4.03
CA ARG A 190 -9.54 -14.20 4.23
C ARG A 190 -9.94 -14.09 5.68
N ASP A 191 -9.15 -14.66 6.60
CA ASP A 191 -9.48 -14.60 8.02
C ASP A 191 -9.56 -13.15 8.53
N ARG A 192 -8.61 -12.29 8.15
CA ARG A 192 -8.62 -10.86 8.51
C ARG A 192 -9.78 -10.13 7.84
N TYR A 193 -10.08 -10.42 6.58
CA TYR A 193 -11.21 -9.84 5.86
C TYR A 193 -12.53 -10.19 6.53
N ASP A 194 -12.78 -11.46 6.81
CA ASP A 194 -14.02 -11.95 7.41
C ASP A 194 -14.20 -11.39 8.83
N GLN A 195 -13.12 -11.30 9.62
CA GLN A 195 -13.13 -10.67 10.94
C GLN A 195 -13.48 -9.18 10.86
N LEU A 196 -12.80 -8.43 9.99
CA LEU A 196 -13.04 -7.00 9.84
C LEU A 196 -14.45 -6.72 9.31
N TRP A 197 -14.89 -7.46 8.30
CA TRP A 197 -16.23 -7.36 7.76
C TRP A 197 -17.28 -7.63 8.84
N ALA A 198 -17.13 -8.72 9.60
CA ALA A 198 -18.05 -9.06 10.67
C ALA A 198 -18.10 -7.98 11.76
N GLU A 199 -16.96 -7.42 12.17
CA GLU A 199 -16.92 -6.37 13.19
C GLU A 199 -17.72 -5.12 12.75
N LEU A 200 -17.65 -4.78 11.45
CA LEU A 200 -18.30 -3.60 10.88
C LEU A 200 -19.77 -3.82 10.51
N THR A 201 -20.17 -5.02 10.10
CA THR A 201 -21.54 -5.25 9.57
C THR A 201 -22.46 -6.06 10.48
N ARG A 202 -21.94 -6.70 11.53
CA ARG A 202 -22.75 -7.61 12.36
C ARG A 202 -23.62 -6.87 13.38
N ASP A 203 -24.88 -7.25 13.48
CA ASP A 203 -25.75 -6.87 14.60
C ASP A 203 -25.34 -7.66 15.86
N GLU A 204 -25.14 -6.98 17.00
CA GLU A 204 -24.75 -7.64 18.26
C GLU A 204 -25.79 -7.39 19.35
N VAL A 205 -26.17 -8.47 20.03
CA VAL A 205 -27.16 -8.44 21.12
C VAL A 205 -26.41 -8.45 22.44
N PHE A 206 -26.76 -7.54 23.34
CA PHE A 206 -26.18 -7.45 24.67
C PHE A 206 -27.26 -7.60 25.74
N ALA A 207 -26.90 -8.17 26.88
CA ALA A 207 -27.74 -8.05 28.08
C ALA A 207 -27.60 -6.65 28.70
N ASP A 208 -28.57 -6.22 29.51
CA ASP A 208 -28.58 -4.88 30.12
C ASP A 208 -27.35 -4.59 31.02
N ASP A 209 -26.70 -5.64 31.55
CA ASP A 209 -25.49 -5.57 32.37
C ASP A 209 -24.18 -5.59 31.55
N GLU A 210 -24.25 -5.74 30.23
CA GLU A 210 -23.09 -5.85 29.33
C GLU A 210 -22.72 -4.54 28.61
N ARG A 211 -23.12 -3.38 29.15
CA ARG A 211 -22.84 -2.06 28.54
C ARG A 211 -21.35 -1.77 28.29
N TYR A 212 -20.44 -2.46 28.96
CA TYR A 212 -19.00 -2.36 28.73
C TYR A 212 -18.60 -2.90 27.35
N ARG A 213 -19.27 -3.96 26.85
CA ARG A 213 -18.99 -4.57 25.54
C ARG A 213 -19.30 -3.63 24.38
N ILE A 214 -20.28 -2.74 24.55
CA ILE A 214 -20.59 -1.68 23.58
C ILE A 214 -19.39 -0.73 23.44
N HIS A 215 -18.82 -0.28 24.56
CA HIS A 215 -17.65 0.61 24.54
C HIS A 215 -16.41 -0.09 23.96
N GLU A 216 -16.20 -1.37 24.27
CA GLU A 216 -15.10 -2.14 23.68
C GLU A 216 -15.26 -2.29 22.16
N ARG A 217 -16.48 -2.57 21.68
CA ARG A 217 -16.76 -2.66 20.24
C ARG A 217 -16.53 -1.32 19.53
N LEU A 218 -17.07 -0.22 20.06
CA LEU A 218 -16.84 1.12 19.51
C LEU A 218 -15.35 1.45 19.48
N ARG A 219 -14.62 1.10 20.54
CA ARG A 219 -13.18 1.29 20.59
C ARG A 219 -12.46 0.49 19.50
N ARG A 220 -12.83 -0.78 19.27
CA ARG A 220 -12.24 -1.59 18.18
C ARG A 220 -12.54 -1.02 16.80
N ILE A 221 -13.79 -0.62 16.52
CA ILE A 221 -14.17 0.04 15.26
C ILE A 221 -13.35 1.32 15.07
N ASN A 222 -13.22 2.12 16.13
CA ASN A 222 -12.35 3.28 16.13
C ASN A 222 -10.91 2.88 15.85
N GLU A 223 -10.30 1.92 16.54
CA GLU A 223 -8.92 1.47 16.29
C GLU A 223 -8.67 1.02 14.83
N LEU A 224 -9.71 0.57 14.12
CA LEU A 224 -9.69 0.13 12.72
C LEU A 224 -9.76 1.25 11.67
N GLY A 225 -9.94 2.51 12.07
CA GLY A 225 -10.02 3.63 11.12
C GLY A 225 -11.44 4.18 10.90
N TYR A 226 -12.43 3.52 11.47
CA TYR A 226 -13.84 3.79 11.28
C TYR A 226 -14.41 4.57 12.46
N ASP A 227 -15.57 5.16 12.28
CA ASP A 227 -16.27 5.89 13.34
C ASP A 227 -17.76 5.60 13.24
N VAL A 228 -18.46 5.60 14.36
CA VAL A 228 -19.88 5.25 14.42
C VAL A 228 -20.67 6.48 14.83
N ASP A 229 -21.36 7.11 13.87
CA ASP A 229 -22.14 8.33 14.18
C ASP A 229 -23.51 8.02 14.80
N GLU A 230 -24.16 6.90 14.44
CA GLU A 230 -25.48 6.53 14.98
C GLU A 230 -25.54 5.07 15.45
N LEU A 231 -25.94 4.90 16.72
CA LEU A 231 -26.25 3.60 17.33
C LEU A 231 -27.75 3.50 17.55
N GLU A 232 -28.38 2.49 16.96
CA GLU A 232 -29.77 2.16 17.27
C GLU A 232 -29.81 1.05 18.33
N LEU A 233 -30.20 1.43 19.55
CA LEU A 233 -30.47 0.46 20.61
C LEU A 233 -31.94 0.04 20.50
N VAL A 234 -32.16 -1.21 20.10
CA VAL A 234 -33.48 -1.83 20.00
C VAL A 234 -33.66 -2.75 21.21
N GLN A 235 -34.63 -2.47 22.07
CA GLN A 235 -34.98 -3.36 23.17
C GLN A 235 -36.05 -4.35 22.70
N ASP A 236 -35.68 -5.60 22.48
CA ASP A 236 -36.62 -6.65 22.05
C ASP A 236 -37.41 -7.23 23.23
N GLU A 237 -36.76 -7.42 24.38
CA GLU A 237 -37.33 -8.03 25.59
C GLU A 237 -36.87 -7.30 26.87
N PRO A 238 -37.65 -7.35 27.98
CA PRO A 238 -37.21 -6.77 29.25
C PRO A 238 -35.90 -7.41 29.73
N GLY A 239 -34.83 -6.61 29.84
CA GLY A 239 -33.50 -7.06 30.26
C GLY A 239 -32.52 -7.41 29.14
N VAL A 240 -32.97 -7.40 27.87
CA VAL A 240 -32.12 -7.68 26.70
C VAL A 240 -32.17 -6.50 25.74
N THR A 241 -31.03 -5.85 25.53
CA THR A 241 -30.87 -4.72 24.61
C THR A 241 -30.10 -5.17 23.37
N ARG A 242 -30.77 -5.30 22.23
CA ARG A 242 -30.13 -5.55 20.94
C ARG A 242 -29.58 -4.22 20.40
N MET A 243 -28.27 -4.13 20.22
CA MET A 243 -27.69 -2.98 19.53
C MET A 243 -27.61 -3.29 18.04
N LYS A 244 -28.42 -2.58 17.25
CA LYS A 244 -28.27 -2.56 15.82
C LYS A 244 -27.35 -1.40 15.47
N LEU A 245 -26.13 -1.73 15.05
CA LEU A 245 -25.27 -0.75 14.41
C LEU A 245 -25.93 -0.46 13.06
N LYS A 246 -26.56 0.72 12.92
CA LYS A 246 -27.01 1.13 11.60
C LYS A 246 -25.75 1.38 10.77
N THR A 247 -25.50 0.47 9.85
CA THR A 247 -24.41 0.50 8.87
C THR A 247 -24.33 1.79 8.05
N SER A 248 -25.35 2.66 8.13
CA SER A 248 -25.43 3.90 7.36
C SER A 248 -24.36 4.93 7.71
N VAL A 249 -23.65 4.83 8.84
CA VAL A 249 -22.66 5.85 9.20
C VAL A 249 -21.42 5.25 9.88
N VAL A 250 -20.77 4.34 9.16
CA VAL A 250 -19.37 4.02 9.40
C VAL A 250 -18.54 4.89 8.45
N GLU A 251 -18.40 6.19 8.72
CA GLU A 251 -17.75 7.14 7.79
C GLU A 251 -16.22 6.98 7.82
N PRO A 252 -15.58 6.43 6.76
CA PRO A 252 -14.13 6.44 6.66
C PRO A 252 -13.62 7.88 6.60
N GLY A 253 -12.40 8.14 7.03
CA GLY A 253 -11.77 9.46 6.83
C GLY A 253 -12.26 10.60 7.72
N ARG A 254 -13.07 10.35 8.77
CA ARG A 254 -13.51 11.40 9.73
C ARG A 254 -12.33 12.19 10.30
N TYR A 255 -11.31 11.51 10.81
CA TYR A 255 -10.15 12.16 11.41
C TYR A 255 -9.37 13.00 10.39
N ARG A 256 -9.25 12.52 9.15
CA ARG A 256 -8.66 13.29 8.05
C ARG A 256 -9.45 14.56 7.77
N ARG A 257 -10.78 14.48 7.69
CA ARG A 257 -11.65 15.65 7.47
C ARG A 257 -11.52 16.68 8.60
N ILE A 258 -11.58 16.24 9.86
CA ILE A 258 -11.43 17.12 11.03
C ILE A 258 -10.06 17.81 11.01
N LEU A 259 -8.98 17.03 10.86
CA LEU A 259 -7.64 17.59 10.84
C LEU A 259 -7.48 18.57 9.67
N ARG A 260 -7.91 18.21 8.46
CA ARG A 260 -7.84 19.06 7.28
C ARG A 260 -8.65 20.35 7.45
N GLN A 261 -9.81 20.29 8.11
CA GLN A 261 -10.60 21.49 8.40
C GLN A 261 -9.89 22.42 9.40
N LEU A 262 -9.20 21.86 10.39
CA LEU A 262 -8.49 22.62 11.42
C LEU A 262 -7.14 23.16 10.96
N THR A 263 -6.44 22.43 10.10
CA THR A 263 -5.01 22.66 9.79
C THR A 263 -4.70 22.79 8.30
N GLY A 264 -5.58 22.31 7.42
CA GLY A 264 -5.31 22.20 5.98
C GLY A 264 -4.45 20.99 5.58
N LEU A 265 -3.94 20.19 6.53
CA LEU A 265 -3.13 19.01 6.24
C LEU A 265 -3.99 17.88 5.64
N ASP A 266 -3.52 17.26 4.55
CA ASP A 266 -4.11 16.05 3.97
C ASP A 266 -3.13 14.88 4.18
N VAL A 267 -3.49 14.00 5.11
CA VAL A 267 -2.64 12.92 5.64
C VAL A 267 -3.45 11.64 5.74
N GLN A 268 -2.81 10.52 6.11
CA GLN A 268 -3.49 9.24 6.31
C GLN A 268 -4.31 9.19 7.62
N ASP A 269 -5.16 8.16 7.81
CA ASP A 269 -6.10 8.10 8.95
C ASP A 269 -5.39 7.99 10.30
N ASN A 270 -4.38 7.12 10.44
CA ASN A 270 -3.65 6.96 11.71
C ASN A 270 -2.74 8.17 11.98
N GLN A 271 -2.12 8.75 10.94
CA GLN A 271 -1.44 10.03 11.02
C GLN A 271 -2.40 11.12 11.53
N ALA A 272 -3.60 11.23 10.95
CA ALA A 272 -4.57 12.26 11.36
C ALA A 272 -4.94 12.13 12.85
N ARG A 273 -5.17 10.91 13.33
CA ARG A 273 -5.43 10.62 14.75
C ARG A 273 -4.27 11.02 15.64
N ARG A 274 -3.06 10.65 15.24
CA ARG A 274 -1.84 10.98 15.98
C ARG A 274 -1.68 12.50 16.13
N LEU A 275 -1.86 13.23 15.03
CA LEU A 275 -1.74 14.69 15.02
C LEU A 275 -2.87 15.38 15.79
N LEU A 276 -4.11 14.91 15.68
CA LEU A 276 -5.23 15.44 16.47
C LEU A 276 -5.03 15.23 17.97
N ASN A 277 -4.49 14.07 18.38
CA ASN A 277 -4.15 13.82 19.77
C ASN A 277 -3.03 14.77 20.26
N ASP A 278 -2.04 15.03 19.42
CA ASP A 278 -0.96 15.98 19.75
C ASP A 278 -1.48 17.43 19.86
N ILE A 279 -2.36 17.86 18.95
CA ILE A 279 -3.07 19.15 19.02
C ILE A 279 -3.86 19.27 20.34
N HIS A 280 -4.55 18.20 20.75
CA HIS A 280 -5.31 18.20 22.01
C HIS A 280 -4.40 18.36 23.23
N ASN A 281 -3.29 17.61 23.29
CA ASN A 281 -2.30 17.71 24.37
C ASN A 281 -1.65 19.11 24.42
N PHE A 282 -1.25 19.64 23.26
CA PHE A 282 -0.73 21.00 23.13
C PHE A 282 -1.75 22.05 23.59
N GLY A 283 -3.03 21.86 23.24
CA GLY A 283 -4.12 22.73 23.66
C GLY A 283 -4.36 22.73 25.17
N ALA A 284 -4.27 21.56 25.82
CA ALA A 284 -4.37 21.46 27.27
C ALA A 284 -3.26 22.27 27.97
N TRP A 285 -2.03 22.11 27.49
CA TRP A 285 -0.88 22.89 27.98
C TRP A 285 -1.05 24.40 27.72
N LEU A 286 -1.41 24.79 26.50
CA LEU A 286 -1.53 26.20 26.12
C LEU A 286 -2.63 26.94 26.90
N GLN A 287 -3.76 26.30 27.11
CA GLN A 287 -4.87 26.89 27.88
C GLN A 287 -4.50 27.06 29.36
N GLN A 288 -3.70 26.14 29.92
CA GLN A 288 -3.19 26.28 31.28
C GLN A 288 -2.20 27.44 31.38
N ASP A 289 -1.29 27.59 30.40
CA ASP A 289 -0.31 28.66 30.33
C ASP A 289 -0.98 30.05 30.19
N GLU A 290 -1.98 30.18 29.31
CA GLU A 290 -2.71 31.44 29.12
C GLU A 290 -3.82 31.70 30.16
N GLY A 291 -4.15 30.71 30.98
CA GLY A 291 -5.21 30.80 32.00
C GLY A 291 -6.62 31.00 31.44
N ARG A 292 -6.88 30.62 30.18
CA ARG A 292 -8.18 30.79 29.51
C ARG A 292 -8.46 29.66 28.53
N SER A 293 -9.75 29.40 28.28
CA SER A 293 -10.17 28.48 27.22
C SER A 293 -9.98 29.13 25.84
N LEU A 294 -9.53 28.33 24.88
CA LEU A 294 -9.26 28.74 23.50
C LEU A 294 -10.13 27.93 22.52
N PRO A 295 -10.62 28.53 21.43
CA PRO A 295 -11.24 27.78 20.35
C PRO A 295 -10.27 26.77 19.73
N GLU A 296 -10.78 25.59 19.38
CA GLU A 296 -9.99 24.48 18.82
C GLU A 296 -9.21 24.89 17.55
N ALA A 297 -9.84 25.65 16.65
CA ALA A 297 -9.17 26.16 15.44
C ALA A 297 -7.95 27.05 15.75
N LEU A 298 -8.00 27.83 16.84
CA LEU A 298 -6.86 28.66 17.26
C LEU A 298 -5.76 27.80 17.88
N ILE A 299 -6.12 26.75 18.63
CA ILE A 299 -5.16 25.79 19.17
C ILE A 299 -4.44 25.07 18.03
N ALA A 300 -5.18 24.56 17.04
CA ALA A 300 -4.64 23.86 15.89
C ALA A 300 -3.69 24.76 15.06
N HIS A 301 -4.09 26.00 14.80
CA HIS A 301 -3.23 26.96 14.10
C HIS A 301 -1.93 27.26 14.87
N ARG A 302 -2.02 27.47 16.19
CA ARG A 302 -0.82 27.70 17.01
C ARG A 302 0.06 26.46 17.13
N TRP A 303 -0.54 25.27 17.13
CA TRP A 303 0.20 24.02 17.10
C TRP A 303 0.96 23.86 15.78
N LEU A 304 0.35 24.23 14.64
CA LEU A 304 1.03 24.25 13.35
C LEU A 304 2.28 25.13 13.40
N GLU A 305 2.11 26.40 13.80
CA GLU A 305 3.19 27.40 13.81
C GLU A 305 4.29 27.09 14.84
N ARG A 306 3.96 26.45 15.97
CA ARG A 306 4.88 26.27 17.09
C ARG A 306 5.48 24.88 17.22
N SER A 307 4.86 23.87 16.61
CA SER A 307 5.29 22.48 16.72
C SER A 307 5.51 21.87 15.33
N PHE A 308 4.47 21.81 14.49
CA PHE A 308 4.53 21.07 13.24
C PHE A 308 5.48 21.70 12.21
N GLU A 309 5.23 22.95 11.83
CA GLU A 309 6.01 23.64 10.80
C GLU A 309 7.49 23.72 11.16
N PRO A 310 7.90 24.12 12.39
CA PRO A 310 9.32 24.21 12.72
C PRO A 310 10.02 22.85 12.73
N VAL A 311 9.33 21.76 13.10
CA VAL A 311 9.92 20.40 13.01
C VAL A 311 10.14 20.00 11.56
N VAL A 312 9.17 20.28 10.68
CA VAL A 312 9.30 19.98 9.24
C VAL A 312 10.37 20.85 8.59
N GLU A 313 10.49 22.13 8.98
CA GLU A 313 11.49 23.06 8.44
C GLU A 313 12.93 22.72 8.84
N ILE A 314 13.14 21.97 9.93
CA ILE A 314 14.47 21.43 10.29
C ILE A 314 15.01 20.50 9.19
N VAL A 315 14.14 19.88 8.39
CA VAL A 315 14.56 18.99 7.29
C VAL A 315 15.26 19.80 6.18
N PRO A 316 16.56 19.55 5.93
CA PRO A 316 17.31 20.20 4.87
C PRO A 316 16.69 19.94 3.50
N HIS A 317 16.85 20.90 2.57
CA HIS A 317 16.28 20.81 1.23
C HIS A 317 16.62 19.49 0.50
N GLU A 318 17.86 19.00 0.65
CA GLU A 318 18.35 17.76 0.04
C GLU A 318 17.75 16.47 0.60
N LEU A 319 17.13 16.53 1.80
CA LEU A 319 16.44 15.39 2.41
C LEU A 319 14.92 15.48 2.26
N ARG A 320 14.40 16.60 1.72
CA ARG A 320 12.97 16.73 1.42
C ARG A 320 12.59 15.71 0.35
N GLY A 321 11.53 14.95 0.62
CA GLY A 321 11.06 13.89 -0.27
C GLY A 321 11.44 12.47 0.16
N ARG A 322 12.32 12.31 1.15
CA ARG A 322 12.60 10.99 1.77
C ARG A 322 11.44 10.49 2.62
N ARG A 323 10.70 11.40 3.24
CA ARG A 323 9.49 11.13 4.01
C ARG A 323 8.50 12.27 3.83
N GLU A 324 7.22 11.94 3.91
CA GLU A 324 6.15 12.93 3.94
C GLU A 324 6.26 13.78 5.23
N PRO A 325 5.98 15.09 5.21
CA PRO A 325 6.04 15.94 6.40
C PRO A 325 5.28 15.41 7.63
N ALA A 326 4.10 14.84 7.42
CA ALA A 326 3.30 14.25 8.49
C ALA A 326 3.96 13.00 9.10
N GLU A 327 4.58 12.17 8.26
CA GLU A 327 5.31 10.99 8.71
C GLU A 327 6.61 11.40 9.44
N VAL A 328 7.33 12.42 8.97
CA VAL A 328 8.48 13.00 9.68
C VAL A 328 8.05 13.44 11.08
N PHE A 329 6.97 14.21 11.19
CA PHE A 329 6.51 14.70 12.48
C PHE A 329 6.10 13.55 13.41
N HIS A 330 5.39 12.55 12.87
CA HIS A 330 5.03 11.35 13.62
C HIS A 330 6.26 10.59 14.14
N GLU A 331 7.22 10.27 13.27
CA GLU A 331 8.44 9.55 13.63
C GLU A 331 9.25 10.33 14.68
N VAL A 332 9.32 11.67 14.55
CA VAL A 332 9.95 12.54 15.55
C VAL A 332 9.24 12.45 16.90
N LEU A 333 7.90 12.49 16.95
CA LEU A 333 7.17 12.34 18.22
C LEU A 333 7.43 10.99 18.90
N ASP A 334 7.46 9.91 18.13
CA ASP A 334 7.70 8.56 18.65
C ASP A 334 9.13 8.42 19.21
N LEU A 335 10.12 8.92 18.47
CA LEU A 335 11.52 8.90 18.88
C LEU A 335 11.81 9.85 20.03
N TRP A 336 11.18 11.02 20.05
CA TRP A 336 11.25 11.95 21.17
C TRP A 336 10.85 11.25 22.48
N HIS A 337 9.70 10.58 22.50
CA HIS A 337 9.26 9.84 23.68
C HIS A 337 10.24 8.71 24.07
N LYS A 338 10.71 7.95 23.08
CA LYS A 338 11.67 6.85 23.30
C LYS A 338 13.00 7.36 23.88
N TRP A 339 13.59 8.40 23.30
CA TRP A 339 14.87 8.95 23.74
C TRP A 339 14.76 9.63 25.11
N SER A 340 13.70 10.42 25.36
CA SER A 340 13.47 11.01 26.68
C SER A 340 13.40 9.94 27.77
N THR A 341 12.75 8.81 27.48
CA THR A 341 12.66 7.67 28.41
C THR A 341 14.00 6.99 28.64
N GLN A 342 14.80 6.78 27.58
CA GLN A 342 16.11 6.14 27.67
C GLN A 342 17.16 6.99 28.40
N GLU A 343 17.13 8.30 28.21
CA GLU A 343 18.09 9.24 28.81
C GLU A 343 17.66 9.69 30.21
N GLY A 344 16.41 9.40 30.61
CA GLY A 344 15.85 9.78 31.90
C GLY A 344 15.68 11.30 32.06
N THR A 345 15.65 12.04 30.95
CA THR A 345 15.47 13.49 30.91
C THR A 345 14.54 13.86 29.76
N ASP A 346 13.76 14.93 29.93
CA ASP A 346 12.86 15.39 28.88
C ASP A 346 13.67 16.08 27.79
N MET A 347 13.88 15.37 26.67
CA MET A 347 14.51 15.94 25.48
C MET A 347 13.57 17.00 24.88
N GLY A 348 14.08 18.12 24.38
CA GLY A 348 13.22 19.04 23.63
C GLY A 348 12.80 18.46 22.28
N LEU A 349 11.56 18.68 21.83
CA LEU A 349 11.04 18.21 20.55
C LEU A 349 11.96 18.55 19.36
N PHE A 350 12.50 19.78 19.32
CA PHE A 350 13.42 20.20 18.25
C PHE A 350 14.79 19.50 18.31
N ASN A 351 15.26 19.13 19.50
CA ASN A 351 16.48 18.33 19.62
C ASN A 351 16.24 16.92 19.07
N ALA A 352 15.08 16.34 19.36
CA ALA A 352 14.68 15.07 18.77
C ALA A 352 14.56 15.18 17.24
N ALA A 353 13.98 16.27 16.71
CA ALA A 353 13.91 16.50 15.27
C ALA A 353 15.31 16.58 14.61
N HIS A 354 16.25 17.35 15.18
CA HIS A 354 17.62 17.42 14.69
C HIS A 354 18.32 16.06 14.70
N ARG A 355 18.14 15.30 15.79
CA ARG A 355 18.72 13.96 15.92
C ARG A 355 18.11 12.98 14.91
N TYR A 356 16.80 12.99 14.73
CA TYR A 356 16.09 12.20 13.73
C TYR A 356 16.62 12.47 12.32
N VAL A 357 16.77 13.75 11.95
CA VAL A 357 17.29 14.14 10.65
C VAL A 357 18.70 13.59 10.42
N ALA A 358 19.57 13.72 11.42
CA ALA A 358 20.97 13.32 11.32
C ALA A 358 21.18 11.79 11.36
N GLU A 359 20.46 11.08 12.22
CA GLU A 359 20.70 9.66 12.48
C GLU A 359 19.83 8.73 11.64
N ILE A 360 18.65 9.18 11.19
CA ILE A 360 17.63 8.32 10.57
C ILE A 360 17.29 8.82 9.18
N LEU A 361 16.73 10.02 9.02
CA LEU A 361 16.23 10.50 7.72
C LEU A 361 17.34 10.56 6.66
N ALA A 362 18.55 10.97 7.04
CA ALA A 362 19.72 11.03 6.16
C ALA A 362 20.13 9.67 5.55
N MET A 363 19.70 8.55 6.15
CA MET A 363 19.98 7.20 5.66
C MET A 363 18.81 6.59 4.86
N MET A 364 17.64 7.25 4.85
CA MET A 364 16.44 6.72 4.19
C MET A 364 16.42 7.00 2.68
N PRO A 365 15.94 6.08 1.83
CA PRO A 365 15.79 6.35 0.40
C PRO A 365 14.74 7.44 0.13
N GLU A 366 14.78 8.03 -1.07
CA GLU A 366 13.74 8.96 -1.52
C GLU A 366 12.43 8.19 -1.78
N GLU A 367 11.29 8.70 -1.27
CA GLU A 367 9.96 8.06 -1.39
C GLU A 367 8.97 8.92 -2.20
N ARG A 368 9.21 10.23 -2.34
CA ARG A 368 8.22 11.17 -2.89
C ARG A 368 7.77 10.85 -4.32
N ARG A 369 8.68 10.38 -5.16
CA ARG A 369 8.46 10.21 -6.61
C ARG A 369 8.88 8.82 -7.11
N VAL A 370 8.58 7.79 -6.32
CA VAL A 370 8.91 6.40 -6.68
C VAL A 370 7.84 5.85 -7.61
N ALA A 371 8.15 5.70 -8.89
CA ALA A 371 7.25 5.07 -9.84
C ALA A 371 7.24 3.53 -9.67
N PRO A 372 6.13 2.85 -10.04
CA PRO A 372 6.11 1.39 -10.12
C PRO A 372 7.24 0.79 -10.96
N ALA A 373 7.60 1.46 -12.06
CA ALA A 373 8.71 1.06 -12.91
C ALA A 373 10.06 1.08 -12.20
N ASP A 374 10.29 2.03 -11.28
CA ASP A 374 11.53 2.09 -10.50
C ASP A 374 11.66 0.86 -9.58
N GLY A 375 10.54 0.28 -9.15
CA GLY A 375 10.54 -0.96 -8.39
C GLY A 375 10.94 -2.18 -9.20
N ASP A 376 10.47 -2.26 -10.45
CA ASP A 376 10.86 -3.33 -11.35
C ASP A 376 12.36 -3.22 -11.73
N ASP A 377 12.86 -2.00 -11.96
CA ASP A 377 14.27 -1.74 -12.26
C ASP A 377 15.19 -2.04 -11.04
N GLU A 378 14.83 -1.58 -9.83
CA GLU A 378 15.60 -1.90 -8.60
C GLU A 378 15.59 -3.40 -8.30
N THR A 379 14.48 -4.11 -8.54
CA THR A 379 14.48 -5.58 -8.43
C THR A 379 15.38 -6.26 -9.45
N ALA A 380 15.44 -5.74 -10.69
CA ALA A 380 16.31 -6.27 -11.72
C ALA A 380 17.80 -6.07 -11.38
N ASP A 381 18.16 -4.93 -10.78
CA ASP A 381 19.52 -4.63 -10.32
C ASP A 381 19.93 -5.39 -9.06
N ALA A 382 18.97 -5.73 -8.19
CA ALA A 382 19.22 -6.49 -6.95
C ALA A 382 19.40 -7.99 -7.19
N LEU A 383 18.97 -8.49 -8.35
CA LEU A 383 19.12 -9.88 -8.77
C LEU A 383 20.58 -10.16 -9.17
N PRO A 384 21.22 -11.22 -8.64
CA PRO A 384 22.51 -11.66 -9.17
C PRO A 384 22.36 -12.05 -10.64
N ASP A 385 23.25 -11.55 -11.50
CA ASP A 385 23.25 -11.87 -12.93
C ASP A 385 23.29 -13.40 -13.11
N PRO A 386 22.24 -14.02 -13.68
CA PRO A 386 22.17 -15.48 -13.81
C PRO A 386 23.28 -16.03 -14.72
N MET A 387 24.00 -15.16 -15.47
CA MET A 387 25.16 -15.52 -16.26
C MET A 387 26.52 -15.25 -15.57
N ALA A 388 26.56 -14.55 -14.44
CA ALA A 388 27.82 -14.28 -13.74
C ALA A 388 28.33 -15.48 -12.94
N ASP A 389 27.44 -16.40 -12.53
CA ASP A 389 27.80 -17.62 -11.79
C ASP A 389 27.89 -18.87 -12.67
N THR A 390 27.91 -18.71 -14.00
CA THR A 390 28.43 -19.77 -14.89
C THR A 390 29.96 -19.66 -14.91
N GLY A 391 30.57 -19.94 -13.76
CA GLY A 391 32.00 -20.22 -13.67
C GLY A 391 32.37 -21.23 -14.75
N THR A 392 33.40 -20.92 -15.53
CA THR A 392 33.94 -21.77 -16.58
C THR A 392 34.20 -23.17 -16.01
N LEU A 393 33.30 -24.12 -16.27
CA LEU A 393 33.61 -25.54 -16.08
C LEU A 393 34.69 -25.86 -17.12
N LEU A 394 35.93 -25.96 -16.65
CA LEU A 394 37.03 -26.44 -17.46
C LEU A 394 36.69 -27.87 -17.89
N LEU A 395 36.99 -28.20 -19.16
CA LEU A 395 36.79 -29.52 -19.77
C LEU A 395 37.35 -30.71 -18.94
N GLU A 396 38.20 -30.44 -17.95
CA GLU A 396 38.75 -31.42 -17.02
C GLU A 396 37.74 -31.93 -15.99
N ASP A 397 36.75 -31.11 -15.59
CA ASP A 397 35.74 -31.50 -14.58
C ASP A 397 34.67 -32.44 -15.15
N VAL A 398 34.34 -32.28 -16.43
CA VAL A 398 33.42 -33.18 -17.16
C VAL A 398 34.07 -34.55 -17.42
N ALA A 399 35.38 -34.58 -17.69
CA ALA A 399 36.11 -35.84 -17.87
C ALA A 399 36.24 -36.66 -16.59
N ARG A 400 36.24 -35.99 -15.42
CA ARG A 400 36.24 -36.66 -14.11
C ARG A 400 34.90 -37.29 -13.75
N LEU A 401 33.78 -36.64 -14.08
CA LEU A 401 32.44 -37.19 -13.83
C LEU A 401 32.11 -38.40 -14.73
N ALA A 402 32.72 -38.50 -15.92
CA ALA A 402 32.47 -39.60 -16.86
C ALA A 402 33.24 -40.89 -16.54
N ALA A 403 34.26 -40.84 -15.66
CA ALA A 403 35.11 -42.00 -15.34
C ALA A 403 34.50 -42.98 -14.31
N ASP A 404 33.43 -42.57 -13.63
CA ASP A 404 32.76 -43.35 -12.56
C ASP A 404 31.45 -44.03 -13.01
N LEU A 405 31.10 -43.97 -14.30
CA LEU A 405 29.88 -44.60 -14.83
C LEU A 405 30.18 -45.98 -15.45
N ASP A 406 29.41 -46.98 -15.00
CA ASP A 406 29.44 -48.37 -15.46
C ASP A 406 29.03 -48.45 -16.96
N PRO A 407 29.84 -49.03 -17.85
CA PRO A 407 29.58 -49.04 -19.30
C PRO A 407 28.33 -49.84 -19.75
N GLY A 408 27.51 -50.34 -18.83
CA GLY A 408 26.26 -51.04 -19.10
C GLY A 408 24.97 -50.21 -18.92
N ASP A 409 25.05 -48.93 -18.54
CA ASP A 409 23.86 -48.12 -18.28
C ASP A 409 23.26 -47.51 -19.58
N PRO A 410 21.97 -47.80 -19.92
CA PRO A 410 21.30 -47.24 -21.10
C PRO A 410 21.16 -45.70 -21.10
N ALA A 411 21.48 -45.00 -20.00
CA ALA A 411 21.55 -43.54 -19.96
C ALA A 411 22.73 -42.94 -20.74
N VAL A 412 23.78 -43.71 -21.06
CA VAL A 412 24.98 -43.21 -21.76
C VAL A 412 24.75 -43.07 -23.27
N GLU A 413 23.81 -43.80 -23.86
CA GLU A 413 23.56 -43.80 -25.32
C GLU A 413 22.83 -42.53 -25.78
N GLN A 414 22.17 -41.79 -24.89
CA GLN A 414 21.48 -40.53 -25.21
C GLN A 414 22.38 -39.28 -25.10
N LEU A 415 23.56 -39.39 -24.49
CA LEU A 415 24.51 -38.28 -24.37
C LEU A 415 25.38 -38.09 -25.63
N GLY A 416 25.52 -39.12 -26.47
CA GLY A 416 26.30 -39.05 -27.71
C GLY A 416 25.66 -38.21 -28.83
N ASP A 417 24.33 -38.23 -28.95
CA ASP A 417 23.61 -37.52 -30.01
C ASP A 417 23.42 -36.02 -29.73
N GLY A 418 23.44 -35.61 -28.46
CA GLY A 418 23.31 -34.20 -28.06
C GLY A 418 24.56 -33.34 -28.32
N ALA A 419 25.74 -33.95 -28.33
CA ALA A 419 27.01 -33.23 -28.53
C ALA A 419 27.32 -32.91 -30.00
N ALA A 420 26.75 -33.65 -30.96
CA ALA A 420 26.93 -33.37 -32.38
C ALA A 420 26.11 -32.15 -32.85
N ALA A 421 24.91 -31.95 -32.28
CA ALA A 421 23.99 -30.89 -32.68
C ALA A 421 24.36 -29.48 -32.18
N THR A 422 25.21 -29.38 -31.14
CA THR A 422 25.66 -28.11 -30.57
C THR A 422 26.91 -27.55 -31.25
N SER A 423 27.69 -28.38 -31.96
CA SER A 423 28.87 -27.90 -32.71
C SER A 423 28.50 -27.12 -33.98
N ASP A 424 27.44 -27.53 -34.69
CA ASP A 424 27.08 -27.01 -36.02
C ASP A 424 26.39 -25.63 -35.98
N ARG A 425 25.80 -25.22 -34.84
CA ARG A 425 25.18 -23.89 -34.69
C ARG A 425 26.14 -22.79 -34.25
N SER A 426 27.35 -23.14 -33.83
CA SER A 426 28.34 -22.17 -33.35
C SER A 426 29.22 -21.57 -34.46
N GLU A 427 29.29 -22.22 -35.64
CA GLU A 427 30.07 -21.71 -36.78
C GLU A 427 29.30 -20.71 -37.67
N ASP A 428 27.96 -20.77 -37.72
CA ASP A 428 27.15 -19.90 -38.60
C ASP A 428 26.93 -18.47 -38.06
N ALA A 429 27.15 -18.22 -36.77
CA ALA A 429 26.95 -16.90 -36.15
C ALA A 429 28.16 -15.94 -36.25
N ARG A 430 29.27 -16.33 -36.89
CA ARG A 430 30.47 -15.48 -37.08
C ARG A 430 30.63 -14.92 -38.49
N ARG A 431 29.59 -14.97 -39.33
CA ARG A 431 29.70 -14.53 -40.73
C ARG A 431 28.51 -13.71 -41.24
N VAL A 432 28.18 -12.62 -40.54
CA VAL A 432 27.53 -11.45 -41.17
C VAL A 432 28.08 -10.19 -40.49
N GLU A 433 29.09 -9.59 -41.13
CA GLU A 433 29.38 -8.15 -41.08
C GLU A 433 28.44 -7.42 -42.05
#